data_AF-A0A0D9QHA4-F1
#
_entry.id   AF-A0A0D9QHA4-F1
#
_cell.length_a   1.000
_cell.length_b   1.000
_cell.length_c   1.000
_cell.angle_alpha   90.00
_cell.angle_beta   90.00
_cell.angle_gamma   90.00
#
_symmetry.space_group_name_H-M   'P 1'
#
loop_
_entity.id
_entity.type
_entity.pdbx_description
1 polymer ?
#
loop_
_entity_poly.entity_id
_entity_poly.type
_entity_poly.pdbx_seq_one_letter_code
_entity_poly.pdbx_strand_id
1 'polypeptide(L)'
;MVNGPLLKNLCRSKRIGNNEKTRHDIKSLTIFGKKKKNRKVVVIECTEARKYGKQPSRYVTEKNKVNTPKKLQLYKYNKYLKRRTLHVEIK
;
A
#
# COMPACT_ATOMS: atom_id res chain seq x y z
N MET A 1 -8.15 -57.54 26.99
CA MET A 1 -9.07 -57.45 25.84
C MET A 1 -9.04 -56.01 25.36
N VAL A 2 -8.37 -55.75 24.23
CA VAL A 2 -8.16 -54.41 23.68
C VAL A 2 -9.04 -54.19 22.45
N ASN A 3 -9.42 -52.93 22.29
CA ASN A 3 -9.84 -52.23 21.07
C ASN A 3 -11.33 -52.33 20.68
N GLY A 4 -12.02 -51.19 20.81
CA GLY A 4 -13.34 -50.94 20.23
C GLY A 4 -13.27 -50.51 18.76
N PRO A 5 -14.39 -50.54 18.01
CA PRO A 5 -14.44 -50.05 16.65
C PRO A 5 -15.06 -48.64 16.59
N LEU A 6 -14.26 -47.68 16.11
CA LEU A 6 -14.72 -46.46 15.44
C LEU A 6 -15.25 -46.87 14.05
N LEU A 7 -16.57 -46.79 13.83
CA LEU A 7 -17.15 -46.83 12.49
C LEU A 7 -18.13 -45.68 12.28
N LYS A 8 -18.05 -45.17 11.05
CA LYS A 8 -18.36 -43.83 10.61
C LYS A 8 -19.78 -43.78 10.00
N ASN A 9 -20.37 -42.59 10.08
CA ASN A 9 -21.29 -41.99 9.10
C ASN A 9 -22.58 -42.75 8.74
N LEU A 10 -23.73 -42.19 9.15
CA LEU A 10 -24.82 -41.88 8.22
C LEU A 10 -25.81 -40.92 8.87
N CYS A 11 -25.66 -39.61 8.66
CA CYS A 11 -26.79 -38.72 8.84
C CYS A 11 -26.93 -37.77 7.65
N ARG A 12 -28.15 -37.82 7.10
CA ARG A 12 -28.92 -36.74 6.49
C ARG A 12 -28.97 -36.69 4.96
N SER A 13 -29.89 -37.51 4.45
CA SER A 13 -30.97 -37.15 3.52
C SER A 13 -30.70 -36.07 2.47
N LYS A 14 -30.69 -36.51 1.20
CA LYS A 14 -30.89 -35.67 0.02
C LYS A 14 -32.19 -34.87 0.15
N ARG A 15 -32.12 -33.55 -0.02
CA ARG A 15 -33.17 -32.75 -0.67
C ARG A 15 -32.52 -31.75 -1.61
N ILE A 16 -32.72 -32.00 -2.91
CA ILE A 16 -32.48 -31.06 -4.00
C ILE A 16 -33.52 -29.96 -3.83
N GLY A 17 -33.08 -28.74 -3.51
CA GLY A 17 -33.90 -27.54 -3.38
C GLY A 17 -33.33 -26.48 -4.30
N ASN A 18 -34.14 -26.11 -5.29
CA ASN A 18 -33.75 -25.29 -6.43
C ASN A 18 -33.42 -23.84 -6.05
N ASN A 19 -32.57 -23.26 -6.88
CA ASN A 19 -32.20 -21.85 -6.94
C ASN A 19 -33.41 -20.91 -6.80
N GLU A 20 -33.30 -19.94 -5.90
CA GLU A 20 -33.69 -18.57 -6.22
C GLU A 20 -32.82 -17.60 -5.41
N LYS A 21 -31.85 -17.00 -6.12
CA LYS A 21 -31.00 -15.94 -5.62
C LYS A 21 -31.79 -14.63 -5.72
N THR A 22 -32.29 -14.12 -4.60
CA THR A 22 -32.57 -12.67 -4.47
C THR A 22 -31.82 -12.12 -3.26
N ARG A 23 -30.49 -12.06 -3.43
CA ARG A 23 -29.54 -11.36 -2.55
C ARG A 23 -29.58 -9.86 -2.86
N HIS A 24 -30.66 -9.19 -2.50
CA HIS A 24 -30.73 -7.72 -2.39
C HIS A 24 -30.71 -7.42 -0.87
N ASP A 25 -29.83 -6.65 -0.24
CA ASP A 25 -28.78 -5.73 -0.65
C ASP A 25 -27.73 -5.67 0.48
N ILE A 26 -26.85 -6.66 0.56
CA ILE A 26 -25.52 -6.41 1.13
C ILE A 26 -24.66 -6.10 -0.07
N LYS A 27 -24.84 -4.89 -0.63
CA LYS A 27 -23.88 -4.33 -1.59
C LYS A 27 -22.54 -4.28 -0.87
N SER A 28 -21.79 -5.36 -1.09
CA SER A 28 -20.36 -5.53 -0.92
C SER A 28 -19.72 -4.48 -0.03
N LEU A 29 -19.24 -4.92 1.13
CA LEU A 29 -18.17 -4.28 1.87
C LEU A 29 -16.89 -4.27 1.01
N THR A 30 -16.89 -3.61 -0.15
CA THR A 30 -15.71 -3.31 -0.95
C THR A 30 -15.06 -2.07 -0.36
N ILE A 31 -14.53 -2.24 0.86
CA ILE A 31 -13.54 -1.34 1.49
C ILE A 31 -12.14 -1.63 0.87
N PHE A 32 -12.06 -2.27 -0.30
CA PHE A 32 -10.84 -2.32 -1.08
C PHE A 32 -10.67 -0.99 -1.80
N GLY A 33 -9.94 -0.10 -1.11
CA GLY A 33 -9.80 1.31 -1.41
C GLY A 33 -9.53 1.62 -2.87
N LYS A 34 -10.36 2.50 -3.44
CA LYS A 34 -10.06 3.21 -4.69
C LYS A 34 -8.65 3.80 -4.60
N LYS A 35 -7.73 3.35 -5.45
CA LYS A 35 -6.39 3.97 -5.60
C LYS A 35 -6.59 5.48 -5.78
N LYS A 36 -6.03 6.29 -4.86
CA LYS A 36 -6.13 7.75 -4.91
C LYS A 36 -5.41 8.25 -6.17
N LYS A 37 -6.16 8.50 -7.25
CA LYS A 37 -5.65 8.84 -8.59
C LYS A 37 -4.70 10.06 -8.61
N ASN A 38 -4.78 10.94 -7.61
CA ASN A 38 -4.07 12.23 -7.61
C ASN A 38 -2.73 12.21 -6.85
N ARG A 39 -2.45 11.15 -6.08
CA ARG A 39 -1.17 11.00 -5.36
C ARG A 39 -0.14 10.30 -6.24
N LYS A 40 1.03 10.92 -6.40
CA LYS A 40 2.16 10.40 -7.16
C LYS A 40 3.35 10.18 -6.23
N VAL A 41 4.01 9.02 -6.35
CA VAL A 41 5.30 8.75 -5.72
C VAL A 41 6.38 9.54 -6.45
N VAL A 42 7.16 10.32 -5.70
CA VAL A 42 8.22 11.20 -6.20
C VAL A 42 9.48 10.99 -5.38
N VAL A 43 10.63 11.14 -6.03
CA VAL A 43 11.94 11.06 -5.39
C VAL A 43 12.48 12.47 -5.19
N ILE A 44 12.93 12.78 -3.98
CA ILE A 44 13.62 14.03 -3.64
C ILE A 44 15.11 13.74 -3.39
N GLU A 45 16.00 14.58 -3.92
CA GLU A 45 17.45 14.44 -3.83
C GLU A 45 18.11 15.68 -3.21
N CYS A 46 19.17 15.46 -2.42
CA CYS A 46 19.96 16.53 -1.82
C CYS A 46 20.69 17.36 -2.90
N THR A 47 20.54 18.68 -2.83
CA THR A 47 21.18 19.63 -3.77
C THR A 47 22.63 19.95 -3.41
N GLU A 48 22.96 19.96 -2.11
CA GLU A 48 24.28 20.36 -1.60
C GLU A 48 25.35 19.30 -1.84
N ALA A 49 25.01 18.01 -1.68
CA ALA A 49 25.99 16.92 -1.68
C ALA A 49 26.83 16.85 -2.96
N ARG A 50 26.22 17.13 -4.12
CA ARG A 50 26.90 17.15 -5.43
C ARG A 50 28.02 18.19 -5.49
N LYS A 51 27.86 19.35 -4.82
CA LYS A 51 28.87 20.41 -4.76
C LYS A 51 30.11 20.00 -3.95
N TYR A 52 29.89 19.18 -2.91
CA TYR A 52 30.96 18.67 -2.06
C TYR A 52 31.60 17.37 -2.58
N GLY A 53 31.27 16.93 -3.80
CA GLY A 53 31.75 15.67 -4.37
C GLY A 53 31.27 14.42 -3.62
N LYS A 54 30.25 14.55 -2.75
CA LYS A 54 29.67 13.43 -1.99
C LYS A 54 28.43 12.90 -2.71
N GLN A 55 28.10 11.64 -2.43
CA GLN A 55 26.87 11.04 -2.93
C GLN A 55 25.64 11.79 -2.39
N PRO A 56 24.67 12.15 -3.24
CA PRO A 56 23.46 12.81 -2.77
C PRO A 56 22.49 11.81 -2.13
N SER A 57 21.95 12.19 -0.98
CA SER A 57 20.88 11.42 -0.32
C SER A 57 19.58 11.52 -1.11
N ARG A 58 18.86 10.41 -1.27
CA ARG A 58 17.58 10.32 -1.99
C ARG A 58 16.49 9.76 -1.08
N TYR A 59 15.30 10.35 -1.13
CA TYR A 59 14.12 9.90 -0.39
C TYR A 59 12.93 9.72 -1.31
N VAL A 60 12.15 8.67 -1.06
CA VAL A 60 10.89 8.41 -1.73
C VAL A 60 9.76 9.02 -0.90
N THR A 61 8.92 9.83 -1.52
CA THR A 61 7.77 10.48 -0.88
C THR A 61 6.58 10.47 -1.80
N GLU A 62 5.39 10.74 -1.27
CA GLU A 62 4.20 10.93 -2.08
C GLU A 62 3.81 12.40 -2.09
N LYS A 63 3.45 12.94 -3.25
CA LYS A 63 2.84 14.27 -3.37
C LYS A 63 1.50 14.21 -4.09
N ASN A 64 0.64 15.18 -3.79
CA ASN A 64 -0.61 15.36 -4.53
C ASN A 64 -0.40 16.33 -5.68
N LYS A 65 -0.49 15.84 -6.93
CA LYS A 65 -0.19 16.64 -8.13
C LYS A 65 -1.11 17.87 -8.27
N VAL A 66 -2.34 17.79 -7.77
CA VAL A 66 -3.34 18.87 -7.91
C VAL A 66 -3.07 19.99 -6.92
N ASN A 67 -2.87 19.66 -5.65
CA ASN A 67 -2.70 20.67 -4.60
C ASN A 67 -1.31 21.30 -4.65
N THR A 68 -0.28 20.51 -4.97
CA THR A 68 1.11 20.98 -5.02
C THR A 68 1.72 20.70 -6.40
N PRO A 69 1.44 21.57 -7.39
CA PRO A 69 1.97 21.39 -8.75
C PRO A 69 3.47 21.70 -8.85
N LYS A 70 3.99 22.58 -7.98
CA LYS A 70 5.41 22.95 -7.94
C LYS A 70 6.29 21.77 -7.49
N LYS A 71 7.60 21.84 -7.78
CA LYS A 71 8.59 20.86 -7.31
C LYS A 71 8.61 20.84 -5.78
N LEU A 72 8.58 19.64 -5.20
CA LEU A 72 8.66 19.48 -3.75
C LEU A 72 10.06 19.85 -3.26
N GLN A 73 10.12 20.77 -2.30
CA GLN A 73 11.35 21.19 -1.63
C GLN A 73 11.18 20.95 -0.14
N LEU A 74 11.98 20.06 0.42
CA LEU A 74 11.88 19.69 1.84
C LEU A 74 13.27 19.62 2.45
N TYR A 75 13.37 20.09 3.69
CA TYR A 75 14.55 19.87 4.50
C TYR A 75 14.54 18.45 5.05
N LYS A 76 15.52 17.65 4.63
CA LYS A 76 15.74 16.28 5.10
C LYS A 76 17.17 16.10 5.56
N TYR A 77 17.37 15.13 6.44
CA TYR A 77 18.70 14.77 6.90
C TYR A 77 19.50 14.19 5.74
N ASN A 78 20.79 14.49 5.66
CA ASN A 78 21.69 13.85 4.72
C ASN A 78 22.76 13.07 5.50
N LYS A 79 22.78 11.74 5.34
CA LYS A 79 23.72 10.85 6.04
C LYS A 79 25.20 11.10 5.70
N TYR A 80 25.50 11.63 4.51
CA TYR A 80 26.87 11.86 4.04
C TYR A 80 27.48 13.18 4.53
N LEU A 81 26.62 14.18 4.77
CA LEU A 81 26.99 15.48 5.34
C LEU A 81 26.71 15.56 6.85
N LYS A 82 26.01 14.59 7.40
CA LYS A 82 25.59 14.51 8.81
C LYS A 82 24.80 15.72 9.29
N ARG A 83 24.05 16.37 8.40
CA ARG A 83 23.25 17.57 8.69
C ARG A 83 21.96 17.60 7.87
N ARG A 84 21.02 18.46 8.26
CA ARG A 84 19.77 18.71 7.52
C ARG A 84 20.07 19.66 6.35
N THR A 85 19.63 19.28 5.15
CA THR A 85 19.93 19.96 3.89
C THR A 85 18.69 20.04 3.02
N LEU A 86 18.73 20.93 2.02
CA LEU A 86 17.63 21.11 1.09
C LEU A 86 17.58 19.97 0.06
N HIS A 87 16.46 19.24 0.04
CA HIS A 87 16.18 18.21 -0.95
C HIS A 87 15.11 18.68 -1.92
N VAL A 88 15.35 18.47 -3.21
CA VAL A 88 14.48 18.90 -4.30
C VAL A 88 14.03 17.70 -5.11
N GLU A 89 12.78 17.70 -5.55
CA GLU A 89 12.21 16.68 -6.43
C GLU A 89 12.96 16.54 -7.75
N ILE A 90 13.32 15.29 -8.09
CA ILE A 90 13.82 14.90 -9.41
C ILE A 90 12.66 14.39 -10.26
N LYS A 91 12.70 14.68 -11.56
CA LYS A 91 11.73 14.22 -12.55
C LYS A 91 12.08 12.83 -13.07
#